data_AF-A0A9F2RF89-F1
#
_entry.id   AF-A0A9F2RF89-F1
#
_cell.length_a   1.000
_cell.length_b   1.000
_cell.length_c   1.000
_cell.angle_alpha   90.00
_cell.angle_beta   90.00
_cell.angle_gamma   90.00
#
_symmetry.space_group_name_H-M   'P 1'
#
loop_
_entity.id
_entity.type
_entity.pdbx_description
1 polymer ?
#
loop_
_entity_poly.entity_id
_entity_poly.type
_entity_poly.pdbx_seq_one_letter_code
_entity_poly.pdbx_strand_id
1 'polypeptide(L)'
;VKENRNPQGNTGSTFPLYGVIRFLGLRVFPNGILPPGAPPTQRSALEMEPRASIRFKCALTNTILDVLRQRPGWVEVKDDGEWDFYWCDVRWLQENFDHTYMDEHVRISHFRNHYELTRKNYTVKNLKRLRKQLERESGKLEAMKCDFFPKTFEMPSEYHLFVEEFRKNPGITWIMKP
;
A
#
# COMPACT_ATOMS: atom_id res chain seq x y z
N VAL A 1 -52.50 18.95 -15.64
CA VAL A 1 -51.79 18.13 -14.63
C VAL A 1 -50.36 17.98 -15.16
N LYS A 2 -49.43 18.86 -14.76
CA LYS A 2 -48.38 18.59 -13.74
C LYS A 2 -47.68 17.25 -14.02
N GLU A 3 -46.37 17.08 -14.11
CA GLU A 3 -45.16 17.85 -13.78
C GLU A 3 -44.01 16.88 -14.16
N ASN A 4 -43.14 17.21 -15.11
CA ASN A 4 -41.81 17.79 -14.88
C ASN A 4 -40.72 16.81 -14.38
N ARG A 5 -39.60 16.85 -15.14
CA ARG A 5 -38.19 16.52 -14.82
C ARG A 5 -37.58 15.18 -15.28
N ASN A 6 -36.48 15.42 -15.97
CA ASN A 6 -35.45 14.60 -16.58
C ASN A 6 -34.53 13.97 -15.49
N PRO A 7 -33.39 13.34 -15.84
CA PRO A 7 -33.01 11.99 -15.45
C PRO A 7 -31.90 12.01 -14.37
N GLN A 8 -31.55 10.88 -13.76
CA GLN A 8 -30.21 10.55 -13.21
C GLN A 8 -30.29 9.42 -12.19
N GLY A 9 -29.27 8.57 -12.19
CA GLY A 9 -29.06 7.47 -11.25
C GLY A 9 -28.22 6.39 -11.92
N ASN A 10 -27.01 6.72 -12.41
CA ASN A 10 -25.78 6.65 -11.62
C ASN A 10 -25.63 5.28 -10.92
N THR A 11 -25.12 4.28 -11.63
CA THR A 11 -24.55 3.06 -11.04
C THR A 11 -23.19 3.40 -10.43
N GLY A 12 -23.25 4.19 -9.35
CA GLY A 12 -22.12 4.46 -8.48
C GLY A 12 -21.90 3.24 -7.60
N SER A 13 -20.89 2.44 -7.91
CA SER A 13 -20.26 1.57 -6.94
C SER A 13 -19.57 2.45 -5.90
N THR A 14 -20.28 2.70 -4.80
CA THR A 14 -19.72 3.29 -3.58
C THR A 14 -18.79 2.28 -2.93
N PHE A 15 -17.53 2.27 -3.35
CA PHE A 15 -16.45 1.79 -2.50
C PHE A 15 -16.30 2.76 -1.33
N PRO A 16 -16.37 2.30 -0.07
CA PRO A 16 -16.14 3.18 1.07
C PRO A 16 -14.68 3.63 1.06
N LEU A 17 -14.49 4.94 0.89
CA LEU A 17 -13.25 5.65 1.15
C LEU A 17 -12.90 5.54 2.64
N TYR A 18 -12.00 4.64 2.99
CA TYR A 18 -11.25 4.71 4.24
C TYR A 18 -9.76 4.64 3.91
N GLY A 19 -9.06 5.71 4.27
CA GLY A 19 -7.61 5.82 4.06
C GLY A 19 -7.07 7.20 4.40
N VAL A 20 -7.58 7.83 5.46
CA VAL A 20 -6.91 8.98 6.07
C VAL A 20 -5.71 8.44 6.85
N ILE A 21 -4.52 8.53 6.26
CA ILE A 21 -3.27 8.38 7.00
C ILE A 21 -3.08 9.67 7.79
N ARG A 22 -3.39 9.63 9.10
CA ARG A 22 -2.95 10.66 10.04
C ARG A 22 -1.81 10.10 10.88
N PHE A 23 -0.67 10.75 10.77
CA PHE A 23 0.46 10.64 11.69
C PHE A 23 -0.01 10.82 13.15
N LEU A 24 0.54 9.98 14.03
CA LEU A 24 0.73 10.13 15.48
C LEU A 24 -0.19 11.10 16.24
N GLY A 25 -0.98 10.52 17.15
CA GLY A 25 -1.35 11.16 18.42
C GLY A 25 -2.67 11.94 18.41
N LEU A 26 -3.79 11.24 18.53
CA LEU A 26 -5.02 11.65 19.24
C LEU A 26 -6.01 10.47 19.21
N ARG A 27 -6.33 9.90 20.38
CA ARG A 27 -7.32 8.83 20.53
C ARG A 27 -8.72 9.42 20.35
N VAL A 28 -9.45 8.94 19.34
CA VAL A 28 -10.91 9.07 19.28
C VAL A 28 -11.47 7.68 19.54
N PHE A 29 -12.14 7.51 20.68
CA PHE A 29 -12.81 6.27 21.05
C PHE A 29 -14.16 6.18 20.31
N PRO A 30 -14.46 5.10 19.57
CA PRO A 30 -15.82 4.77 19.22
C PRO A 30 -16.34 3.82 20.31
N ASN A 31 -17.25 4.29 21.15
CA ASN A 31 -18.36 3.52 21.72
C ASN A 31 -19.07 4.35 22.80
N GLY A 32 -20.39 4.29 22.76
CA GLY A 32 -21.32 5.11 23.52
C GLY A 32 -21.15 5.06 25.05
N ILE A 33 -21.84 6.00 25.67
CA ILE A 33 -21.92 6.24 27.11
C ILE A 33 -22.34 4.94 27.82
N LEU A 34 -21.44 4.38 28.63
CA LEU A 34 -21.73 3.29 29.57
C LEU A 34 -22.52 3.84 30.78
N PRO A 35 -23.52 3.11 31.30
CA PRO A 35 -24.19 3.50 32.54
C PRO A 35 -23.24 3.38 33.75
N PRO A 36 -23.36 4.27 34.74
CA PRO A 36 -22.50 4.28 35.93
C PRO A 36 -22.85 3.09 36.84
N GLY A 37 -21.95 2.11 36.94
CA GLY A 37 -22.08 1.01 37.90
C GLY A 37 -21.66 -0.38 37.43
N ALA A 38 -21.20 -0.56 36.18
CA ALA A 38 -20.65 -1.85 35.75
C ALA A 38 -19.25 -2.07 36.35
N PRO A 39 -18.96 -3.24 36.98
CA PRO A 39 -17.61 -3.56 37.43
C PRO A 39 -16.66 -3.56 36.24
N PRO A 40 -15.38 -3.19 36.43
CA PRO A 40 -14.42 -3.20 35.33
C PRO A 40 -14.26 -4.64 34.86
N THR A 41 -14.88 -4.97 33.73
CA THR A 41 -14.54 -6.17 32.97
C THR A 41 -13.05 -6.07 32.70
N GLN A 42 -12.28 -6.93 33.38
CA GLN A 42 -10.88 -7.17 33.07
C GLN A 42 -10.82 -7.50 31.58
N ARG A 43 -10.56 -6.48 30.74
CA ARG A 43 -9.82 -6.72 29.53
C ARG A 43 -8.48 -7.16 30.06
N SER A 44 -8.27 -8.47 30.15
CA SER A 44 -6.95 -9.01 30.27
C SER A 44 -6.17 -8.43 29.10
N ALA A 45 -5.38 -7.40 29.40
CA ALA A 45 -4.05 -7.34 28.87
C ALA A 45 -3.43 -8.68 29.23
N LEU A 46 -3.65 -9.68 28.36
CA LEU A 46 -2.63 -10.68 28.16
C LEU A 46 -1.43 -9.85 27.78
N GLU A 47 -0.58 -9.62 28.78
CA GLU A 47 0.76 -9.14 28.63
C GLU A 47 1.32 -9.87 27.41
N MET A 48 1.48 -9.15 26.30
CA MET A 48 2.44 -9.56 25.29
C MET A 48 3.78 -9.43 25.99
N GLU A 49 4.13 -10.45 26.80
CA GLU A 49 5.49 -10.68 27.21
C GLU A 49 6.33 -10.55 25.95
N PRO A 50 7.27 -9.58 25.86
CA PRO A 50 8.13 -9.48 24.70
C PRO A 50 8.84 -10.83 24.60
N ARG A 51 8.45 -11.64 23.60
CA ARG A 51 9.05 -12.95 23.37
C ARG A 51 10.56 -12.76 23.41
N ALA A 52 11.21 -13.44 24.36
CA ALA A 52 12.63 -13.24 24.67
C ALA A 52 13.55 -13.47 23.46
N SER A 53 13.04 -14.13 22.42
CA SER A 53 13.69 -14.32 21.14
C SER A 53 12.71 -14.18 19.98
N ILE A 54 13.13 -13.49 18.92
CA ILE A 54 12.43 -13.39 17.63
C ILE A 54 12.77 -14.63 16.80
N ARG A 55 11.75 -15.41 16.42
CA ARG A 55 11.93 -16.53 15.50
C ARG A 55 11.82 -16.04 14.08
N PHE A 56 12.85 -16.28 13.27
CA PHE A 56 12.86 -15.87 11.88
C PHE A 56 12.95 -17.03 10.90
N LYS A 57 12.29 -16.85 9.76
CA LYS A 57 12.50 -17.64 8.54
C LYS A 57 13.23 -16.79 7.51
N CYS A 58 14.07 -17.42 6.69
CA CYS A 58 14.71 -16.77 5.56
C CYS A 58 14.69 -17.72 4.37
N ALA A 59 14.04 -17.31 3.28
CA ALA A 59 13.96 -18.13 2.07
C ALA A 59 15.29 -18.17 1.30
N LEU A 60 16.22 -17.28 1.62
CA LEU A 60 17.43 -17.04 0.83
C LEU A 60 18.67 -17.38 1.67
N THR A 61 19.60 -18.11 1.08
CA THR A 61 20.94 -18.35 1.65
C THR A 61 21.90 -17.27 1.18
N ASN A 62 21.82 -16.09 1.81
CA ASN A 62 22.61 -14.92 1.43
C ASN A 62 23.15 -14.17 2.67
N THR A 63 23.79 -13.02 2.45
CA THR A 63 24.29 -12.15 3.53
C THR A 63 23.21 -11.71 4.52
N ILE A 64 21.94 -11.72 4.11
CA ILE A 64 20.81 -11.39 4.98
C ILE A 64 20.64 -12.48 6.02
N LEU A 65 20.73 -13.75 5.62
CA LEU A 65 20.72 -14.87 6.56
C LEU A 65 21.83 -14.74 7.61
N ASP A 66 23.04 -14.37 7.19
CA ASP A 66 24.17 -14.17 8.11
C ASP A 66 23.91 -13.01 9.09
N VAL A 67 23.38 -11.89 8.59
CA VAL A 67 23.01 -10.74 9.42
C VAL A 67 21.90 -11.10 10.41
N LEU A 68 20.90 -11.88 10.00
CA LEU A 68 19.82 -12.31 10.88
C LEU A 68 20.31 -13.26 11.97
N ARG A 69 21.24 -14.18 11.64
CA ARG A 69 21.87 -15.10 12.61
C ARG A 69 22.76 -14.38 13.63
N GLN A 70 23.43 -13.31 13.22
CA GLN A 70 24.32 -12.55 14.11
C GLN A 70 23.56 -11.64 15.09
N ARG A 71 22.25 -11.43 14.90
CA ARG A 71 21.46 -10.58 15.79
C ARG A 71 21.17 -11.28 17.11
N PRO A 72 21.51 -10.67 18.26
CA PRO A 72 21.15 -11.23 19.57
C PRO A 72 19.64 -11.42 19.70
N GLY A 73 19.23 -12.60 20.16
CA GLY A 73 17.82 -12.95 20.34
C GLY A 73 17.09 -13.34 19.05
N TRP A 74 17.76 -13.47 17.90
CA TRP A 74 17.14 -13.97 16.66
C TRP A 74 17.47 -15.45 16.47
N VAL A 75 16.43 -16.27 16.33
CA VAL A 75 16.56 -17.73 16.18
C VAL A 75 15.98 -18.16 14.85
N GLU A 76 16.79 -18.83 14.03
CA GLU A 76 16.35 -19.37 12.75
C GLU A 76 15.45 -20.59 12.95
N VAL A 77 14.25 -20.58 12.37
CA VAL A 77 13.31 -21.71 12.38
C VAL A 77 13.36 -22.40 11.03
N LYS A 78 13.76 -23.68 11.00
CA LYS A 78 13.85 -24.48 9.77
C LYS A 78 12.58 -25.27 9.46
N ASP A 79 11.73 -25.52 10.45
CA ASP A 79 10.52 -26.35 10.34
C ASP A 79 9.23 -25.51 10.19
N ASP A 80 8.07 -26.17 10.04
CA ASP A 80 6.72 -25.56 10.02
C ASP A 80 6.27 -24.97 11.37
N GLY A 81 7.21 -24.75 12.29
CA GLY A 81 6.94 -24.08 13.56
C GLY A 81 6.50 -22.63 13.39
N GLU A 82 5.92 -22.10 14.46
CA GLU A 82 5.52 -20.69 14.57
C GLU A 82 6.73 -19.76 14.40
N TRP A 83 6.56 -18.70 13.63
CA TRP A 83 7.60 -17.74 13.28
C TRP A 83 7.08 -16.31 13.43
N ASP A 84 7.95 -15.41 13.88
CA ASP A 84 7.59 -14.01 14.12
C ASP A 84 8.00 -13.11 12.95
N PHE A 85 9.08 -13.46 12.25
CA PHE A 85 9.59 -12.70 11.11
C PHE A 85 9.90 -13.60 9.91
N TYR A 86 9.52 -13.18 8.71
CA TYR A 86 9.90 -13.88 7.49
C TYR A 86 10.51 -12.95 6.45
N TRP A 87 11.77 -13.22 6.12
CA TRP A 87 12.43 -12.67 4.95
C TRP A 87 12.19 -13.56 3.74
N CYS A 88 11.26 -13.16 2.87
CA CYS A 88 10.82 -13.95 1.72
C CYS A 88 11.07 -13.23 0.39
N ASP A 89 10.91 -13.97 -0.71
CA ASP A 89 10.86 -13.40 -2.07
C ASP A 89 9.46 -12.81 -2.32
N VAL A 90 9.41 -11.79 -3.19
CA VAL A 90 8.21 -11.19 -3.74
C VAL A 90 7.27 -12.24 -4.35
N ARG A 91 7.81 -13.29 -5.01
CA ARG A 91 6.97 -14.37 -5.58
C ARG A 91 6.23 -15.15 -4.49
N TRP A 92 6.92 -15.52 -3.41
CA TRP A 92 6.31 -16.21 -2.28
C TRP A 92 5.21 -15.35 -1.65
N LEU A 93 5.44 -14.04 -1.52
CA LEU A 93 4.41 -13.11 -1.06
C LEU A 93 3.15 -13.17 -1.92
N GLN A 94 3.29 -13.17 -3.25
CA GLN A 94 2.14 -13.20 -4.18
C GLN A 94 1.33 -14.49 -4.07
N GLU A 95 1.99 -15.63 -3.88
CA GLU A 95 1.34 -16.93 -3.82
C GLU A 95 0.69 -17.20 -2.46
N ASN A 96 1.32 -16.78 -1.36
CA ASN A 96 0.92 -17.16 -0.01
C ASN A 96 0.22 -16.05 0.78
N PHE A 97 0.62 -14.78 0.60
CA PHE A 97 0.14 -13.69 1.45
C PHE A 97 -1.20 -13.11 0.99
N ASP A 98 -1.52 -13.18 -0.30
CA ASP A 98 -2.76 -12.58 -0.80
C ASP A 98 -4.02 -13.34 -0.33
N HIS A 99 -3.88 -14.62 0.04
CA HIS A 99 -4.97 -15.51 0.41
C HIS A 99 -5.07 -15.83 1.90
N THR A 100 -4.12 -15.37 2.73
CA THR A 100 -4.02 -15.78 4.14
C THR A 100 -3.87 -14.59 5.07
N TYR A 101 -4.75 -14.50 6.06
CA TYR A 101 -4.59 -13.58 7.18
C TYR A 101 -3.48 -14.11 8.09
N MET A 102 -2.49 -13.27 8.36
CA MET A 102 -1.39 -13.59 9.29
C MET A 102 -1.69 -13.03 10.67
N ASP A 103 -1.14 -13.66 11.70
CA ASP A 103 -1.31 -13.20 13.08
C ASP A 103 -0.67 -11.83 13.32
N GLU A 104 -1.17 -11.10 14.32
CA GLU A 104 -0.71 -9.74 14.63
C GLU A 104 0.78 -9.65 14.99
N HIS A 105 1.39 -10.73 15.47
CA HIS A 105 2.82 -10.77 15.80
C HIS A 105 3.71 -10.98 14.56
N VAL A 106 3.15 -11.49 13.46
CA VAL A 106 3.87 -11.87 12.26
C VAL A 106 4.30 -10.64 11.46
N ARG A 107 5.56 -10.62 11.04
CA ARG A 107 6.15 -9.56 10.22
C ARG A 107 6.78 -10.16 8.98
N ILE A 108 6.52 -9.55 7.82
CA ILE A 108 7.07 -9.96 6.53
C ILE A 108 7.84 -8.79 5.92
N SER A 109 8.93 -9.08 5.21
CA SER A 109 9.82 -8.07 4.61
C SER A 109 9.20 -7.23 3.47
N HIS A 110 7.97 -7.53 3.04
CA HIS A 110 7.32 -6.88 1.91
C HIS A 110 5.94 -6.36 2.26
N PHE A 111 5.60 -5.19 1.71
CA PHE A 111 4.24 -4.65 1.79
C PHE A 111 3.33 -5.29 0.74
N ARG A 112 2.07 -5.49 1.13
CA ARG A 112 0.99 -5.80 0.18
C ARG A 112 0.88 -4.67 -0.84
N ASN A 113 0.62 -5.02 -2.09
CA ASN A 113 0.51 -4.06 -3.20
C ASN A 113 1.77 -3.22 -3.45
N HIS A 114 2.96 -3.66 -3.03
CA HIS A 114 4.23 -2.97 -3.33
C HIS A 114 4.42 -2.69 -4.84
N TYR A 115 3.78 -3.49 -5.70
CA TYR A 115 3.84 -3.35 -7.15
C TYR A 115 3.24 -2.02 -7.66
N GLU A 116 2.38 -1.34 -6.89
CA GLU A 116 1.79 -0.05 -7.25
C GLU A 116 2.82 1.08 -7.42
N LEU A 117 3.96 0.96 -6.75
CA LEU A 117 5.05 1.95 -6.79
C LEU A 117 6.35 1.41 -7.39
N THR A 118 6.51 0.08 -7.47
CA THR A 118 7.74 -0.56 -7.98
C THR A 118 7.64 -0.97 -9.46
N ARG A 119 6.43 -1.08 -10.03
CA ARG A 119 6.23 -1.33 -11.47
C ARG A 119 6.00 -0.02 -12.20
N LYS A 120 6.82 0.25 -13.23
CA LYS A 120 6.81 1.53 -13.99
C LYS A 120 5.41 1.94 -14.46
N ASN A 121 4.64 1.01 -15.04
CA ASN A 121 3.30 1.30 -15.55
C ASN A 121 2.36 1.79 -14.44
N TYR A 122 2.35 1.11 -13.29
CA TYR A 122 1.51 1.50 -12.16
C TYR A 122 1.99 2.79 -11.52
N THR A 123 3.29 2.98 -11.36
CA THR A 123 3.85 4.24 -10.84
C THR A 123 3.41 5.41 -11.72
N VAL A 124 3.55 5.32 -13.04
CA VAL A 124 3.13 6.37 -13.97
C VAL A 124 1.62 6.63 -13.89
N LYS A 125 0.80 5.57 -13.85
CA LYS A 125 -0.66 5.69 -13.74
C LYS A 125 -1.08 6.36 -12.43
N ASN A 126 -0.48 5.96 -11.31
CA ASN A 126 -0.75 6.51 -9.98
C ASN A 126 -0.31 7.96 -9.86
N LEU A 127 0.86 8.32 -10.40
CA LEU A 127 1.34 9.70 -10.42
C LEU A 127 0.49 10.60 -11.32
N LYS A 128 0.08 10.13 -12.49
CA LYS A 128 -0.90 10.83 -13.35
C LYS A 128 -2.23 11.03 -12.61
N ARG A 129 -2.70 10.03 -11.85
CA ARG A 129 -3.92 10.13 -11.04
C ARG A 129 -3.77 11.17 -9.92
N LEU A 130 -2.65 11.12 -9.20
CA LEU A 130 -2.33 12.07 -8.11
C LEU A 130 -2.27 13.51 -8.62
N ARG A 131 -1.59 13.75 -9.74
CA ARG A 131 -1.53 15.09 -10.36
C ARG A 131 -2.93 15.62 -10.68
N LYS A 132 -3.78 14.80 -11.31
CA LYS A 132 -5.17 15.16 -11.64
C LYS A 132 -6.01 15.43 -10.38
N GLN A 133 -5.75 14.71 -9.30
CA GLN A 133 -6.44 14.91 -8.03
C GLN A 133 -6.02 16.24 -7.39
N LEU A 134 -4.73 16.52 -7.30
CA LEU A 134 -4.20 17.78 -6.76
C LEU A 134 -4.67 18.99 -7.57
N GLU A 135 -4.74 18.88 -8.90
CA GLU A 135 -5.24 19.96 -9.76
C GLU A 135 -6.71 20.31 -9.45
N ARG A 136 -7.53 19.31 -9.09
CA ARG A 136 -8.94 19.52 -8.72
C ARG A 136 -9.10 20.06 -7.30
N GLU A 137 -8.32 19.57 -6.34
CA GLU A 137 -8.50 19.87 -4.91
C GLU A 137 -7.77 21.14 -4.47
N SER A 138 -6.58 21.40 -5.03
CA SER A 138 -5.69 22.48 -4.56
C SER A 138 -5.15 23.34 -5.71
N GLY A 139 -5.63 23.11 -6.93
CA GLY A 139 -5.30 23.91 -8.10
C GLY A 139 -3.98 23.54 -8.77
N LYS A 140 -3.66 24.27 -9.85
CA LYS A 140 -2.54 23.95 -10.74
C LYS A 140 -1.17 24.08 -10.08
N LEU A 141 -1.01 25.02 -9.15
CA LEU A 141 0.27 25.29 -8.50
C LEU A 141 0.75 24.09 -7.67
N GLU A 142 -0.17 23.44 -6.95
CA GLU A 142 0.13 22.22 -6.19
C GLU A 142 0.37 21.02 -7.12
N ALA A 143 -0.38 20.92 -8.22
CA ALA A 143 -0.17 19.86 -9.21
C ALA A 143 1.21 19.91 -9.90
N MET A 144 1.83 21.09 -10.00
CA MET A 144 3.20 21.24 -10.53
C MET A 144 4.26 20.56 -9.63
N LYS A 145 3.96 20.32 -8.35
CA LYS A 145 4.86 19.51 -7.49
C LYS A 145 5.03 18.08 -8.01
N CYS A 146 4.14 17.61 -8.88
CA CYS A 146 4.26 16.33 -9.56
C CYS A 146 5.14 16.36 -10.82
N ASP A 147 5.76 17.47 -11.20
CA ASP A 147 6.63 17.55 -12.39
C ASP A 147 8.04 16.91 -12.18
N PHE A 148 8.22 16.14 -11.11
CA PHE A 148 9.47 15.41 -10.82
C PHE A 148 9.67 14.16 -11.68
N PHE A 149 8.64 13.67 -12.37
CA PHE A 149 8.73 12.52 -13.27
C PHE A 149 8.51 12.94 -14.72
N PRO A 150 9.28 12.37 -15.67
CA PRO A 150 9.16 12.76 -17.07
C PRO A 150 7.82 12.35 -17.66
N LYS A 151 7.39 13.06 -18.71
CA LYS A 151 6.21 12.68 -19.48
C LYS A 151 6.40 11.25 -20.02
N THR A 152 5.52 10.36 -19.60
CA THR A 152 5.61 8.92 -19.87
C THR A 152 4.29 8.41 -20.44
N PHE A 153 4.38 7.51 -21.41
CA PHE A 153 3.25 6.86 -22.06
C PHE A 153 3.34 5.35 -21.89
N GLU A 154 2.22 4.71 -21.56
CA GLU A 154 2.10 3.26 -21.46
C GLU A 154 1.73 2.67 -22.82
N MET A 155 2.56 1.76 -23.32
CA MET A 155 2.34 1.09 -24.59
C MET A 155 1.73 -0.30 -24.36
N PRO A 156 0.77 -0.76 -25.20
CA PRO A 156 0.25 -0.12 -26.42
C PRO A 156 -0.88 0.90 -26.17
N SER A 157 -1.41 0.97 -24.95
CA SER A 157 -2.65 1.68 -24.60
C SER A 157 -2.67 3.18 -24.94
N GLU A 158 -1.53 3.87 -24.79
CA GLU A 158 -1.40 5.32 -25.00
C GLU A 158 -0.59 5.67 -26.27
N TYR A 159 -0.47 4.74 -27.24
CA TYR A 159 0.33 4.95 -28.46
C TYR A 159 -0.09 6.20 -29.23
N HIS A 160 -1.39 6.41 -29.44
CA HIS A 160 -1.88 7.56 -30.20
C HIS A 160 -1.51 8.89 -29.53
N LEU A 161 -1.58 8.96 -28.20
CA LEU A 161 -1.17 10.14 -27.43
C LEU A 161 0.32 10.41 -27.57
N PHE A 162 1.14 9.36 -27.56
CA PHE A 162 2.57 9.48 -27.82
C PHE A 162 2.86 10.02 -29.23
N VAL A 163 2.19 9.52 -30.27
CA VAL A 163 2.38 9.98 -31.65
C VAL A 163 2.03 11.46 -31.79
N GLU A 164 0.94 11.91 -31.16
CA GLU A 164 0.58 13.33 -31.15
C GLU A 164 1.64 14.20 -30.47
N GLU A 165 2.15 13.77 -29.33
CA GLU A 165 3.19 14.51 -28.59
C GLU A 165 4.52 14.53 -29.34
N PHE A 166 4.88 13.42 -30.00
CA PHE A 166 6.07 13.30 -30.83
C PHE A 166 6.04 14.28 -32.00
N ARG A 167 4.88 14.43 -32.66
CA ARG A 167 4.69 15.40 -33.75
C ARG A 167 4.73 16.85 -33.29
N LYS A 168 4.23 17.14 -32.08
CA LYS A 168 4.20 18.50 -31.52
C LYS A 168 5.59 19.02 -31.14
N ASN A 169 6.49 18.13 -30.72
CA ASN A 169 7.82 18.51 -30.23
C ASN A 169 8.94 17.80 -31.02
N PRO A 170 9.18 18.20 -32.29
CA PRO A 170 10.28 17.65 -33.07
C PRO A 170 11.61 18.03 -32.41
N GLY A 171 12.44 17.05 -32.07
CA GLY A 171 13.76 17.24 -31.45
C GLY A 171 13.88 16.73 -30.00
N ILE A 172 12.78 16.31 -29.37
CA ILE A 172 12.86 15.64 -28.07
C ILE A 172 13.30 14.18 -28.26
N THR A 173 14.28 13.74 -27.48
CA THR A 173 14.71 12.33 -27.44
C THR A 173 13.86 11.54 -26.46
N TRP A 174 13.37 10.38 -26.90
CA TRP A 174 12.51 9.50 -26.11
C TRP A 174 13.22 8.20 -25.75
N ILE A 175 12.91 7.64 -24.57
CA ILE A 175 13.50 6.38 -24.09
C ILE A 175 12.38 5.36 -23.87
N MET A 176 12.43 4.26 -24.63
CA MET A 176 11.55 3.12 -24.41
C MET A 176 12.14 2.22 -23.33
N LYS A 177 11.30 1.75 -22.41
CA LYS A 177 11.68 0.83 -21.34
C LYS A 177 10.68 -0.33 -21.28
N PRO A 178 11.15 -1.54 -20.91
CA PRO A 178 10.26 -2.62 -20.53
C PRO A 178 9.57 -2.31 -19.20
#